data_AF-A0A4Q6ET81-F1
#
_entry.id   AF-A0A4Q6ET81-F1
#
_cell.length_a   1.000
_cell.length_b   1.000
_cell.length_c   1.000
_cell.angle_alpha   90.00
_cell.angle_beta   90.00
_cell.angle_gamma   90.00
#
_symmetry.space_group_name_H-M   'P 1'
#
loop_
_entity.id
_entity.type
_entity.pdbx_description
1 polymer ?
#
loop_
_entity_poly.entity_id
_entity_poly.type
_entity_poly.pdbx_seq_one_letter_code
_entity_poly.pdbx_strand_id
1 'polypeptide(L)'
;MLRFLAPSLLIAAQAFAPLARAEGDSLAVIHRPHTVLVQVNEKGANSRLQNLFDHAGAKAELKLENTEKTFRLRCARNEEAATCTARFNEGPGTMIFPRGAEASAELAATTPDSLELLFASSNGDKLSIEAKGGRISLRAEKR
;
A
#
# COMPACT_ATOMS: atom_id res chain seq x y z
N MET A 1 35.87 -47.78 38.80
CA MET A 1 36.58 -47.60 37.52
C MET A 1 35.85 -48.46 36.50
N LEU A 2 35.18 -48.07 35.41
CA LEU A 2 34.95 -46.88 34.57
C LEU A 2 33.43 -46.93 34.20
N ARG A 3 32.59 -45.89 34.33
CA ARG A 3 32.23 -44.81 33.38
C ARG A 3 31.98 -45.21 31.91
N PHE A 4 31.11 -44.40 31.29
CA PHE A 4 30.74 -44.24 29.86
C PHE A 4 29.44 -44.94 29.40
N LEU A 5 28.53 -44.33 28.65
CA LEU A 5 28.03 -42.96 28.50
C LEU A 5 26.82 -43.12 27.56
N ALA A 6 25.64 -42.62 27.92
CA ALA A 6 24.47 -42.63 27.05
C ALA A 6 24.67 -41.62 25.89
N PRO A 7 24.41 -41.99 24.63
CA PRO A 7 24.40 -41.01 23.54
C PRO A 7 23.06 -40.26 23.56
N SER A 8 23.10 -39.03 24.08
CA SER A 8 22.04 -38.04 23.91
C SER A 8 21.88 -37.70 22.43
N LEU A 9 20.79 -38.16 21.82
CA LEU A 9 20.43 -37.83 20.45
C LEU A 9 19.88 -36.39 20.43
N LEU A 10 20.76 -35.43 20.15
CA LEU A 10 20.43 -34.02 19.96
C LEU A 10 19.85 -33.84 18.54
N ILE A 11 18.53 -33.95 18.37
CA ILE A 11 17.89 -33.60 17.09
C ILE A 11 17.70 -32.08 17.06
N ALA A 12 18.48 -31.43 16.19
CA ALA A 12 18.43 -30.00 15.94
C ALA A 12 17.04 -29.61 15.38
N ALA A 13 16.30 -28.81 16.13
CA ALA A 13 15.14 -28.09 15.63
C ALA A 13 15.63 -27.02 14.64
N GLN A 14 15.67 -27.36 13.35
CA GLN A 14 15.79 -26.37 12.28
C GLN A 14 14.48 -25.59 12.23
N ALA A 15 14.43 -24.50 13.01
CA ALA A 15 13.42 -23.48 12.87
C ALA A 15 13.55 -22.89 11.47
N PHE A 16 12.66 -23.29 10.57
CA PHE A 16 12.36 -22.52 9.37
C PHE A 16 11.79 -21.18 9.84
N ALA A 17 12.67 -20.20 10.07
CA ALA A 17 12.25 -18.82 10.17
C ALA A 17 11.63 -18.46 8.82
N PRO A 18 10.35 -18.04 8.75
CA PRO A 18 9.83 -17.49 7.52
C PRO A 18 10.68 -16.28 7.16
N LEU A 19 11.34 -16.37 6.00
CA LEU A 19 12.04 -15.24 5.40
C LEU A 19 11.01 -14.12 5.25
N ALA A 20 11.11 -13.11 6.11
CA ALA A 20 10.41 -11.86 5.92
C ALA A 20 10.91 -11.28 4.59
N ARG A 21 10.15 -11.51 3.52
CA ARG A 21 10.34 -10.80 2.26
C ARG A 21 9.92 -9.36 2.52
N ALA A 22 10.89 -8.50 2.81
CA ALA A 22 10.76 -7.08 2.58
C ALA A 22 10.67 -6.89 1.06
N GLU A 23 9.50 -7.16 0.49
CA GLU A 23 9.30 -7.19 -0.95
C GLU A 23 9.17 -5.77 -1.47
N GLY A 24 10.31 -5.13 -1.79
CA GLY A 24 10.43 -4.08 -2.82
C GLY A 24 9.57 -2.82 -2.72
N ASP A 25 8.86 -2.59 -1.62
CA ASP A 25 7.98 -1.43 -1.47
C ASP A 25 8.79 -0.14 -1.49
N SER A 26 8.39 0.79 -2.36
CA SER A 26 8.88 2.15 -2.34
C SER A 26 7.70 3.08 -2.14
N LEU A 27 7.68 3.79 -1.02
CA LEU A 27 6.71 4.85 -0.72
C LEU A 27 7.45 6.17 -0.52
N ALA A 28 6.95 7.22 -1.16
CA ALA A 28 7.37 8.59 -0.93
C ALA A 28 6.15 9.49 -0.71
N VAL A 29 6.14 10.25 0.39
CA VAL A 29 5.16 11.30 0.65
C VAL A 29 5.88 12.65 0.62
N ILE A 30 5.49 13.49 -0.34
CA ILE A 30 6.06 14.82 -0.58
C ILE A 30 5.01 15.85 -0.21
N HIS A 31 5.23 16.55 0.90
CA HIS A 31 4.34 17.60 1.38
C HIS A 31 4.82 18.98 0.93
N ARG A 32 3.90 19.78 0.36
CA ARG A 32 4.06 21.19 -0.02
C ARG A 32 2.90 22.00 0.60
N PRO A 33 3.00 23.34 0.69
CA PRO A 33 2.02 24.16 1.42
C PRO A 33 0.54 23.92 1.06
N HIS A 34 0.24 23.62 -0.22
CA HIS A 34 -1.14 23.40 -0.71
C HIS A 34 -1.29 22.09 -1.49
N THR A 35 -0.30 21.19 -1.37
CA THR A 35 -0.28 19.96 -2.18
C THR A 35 0.47 18.87 -1.47
N VAL A 36 -0.10 17.66 -1.47
CA VAL A 36 0.63 16.44 -1.11
C VAL A 36 0.71 15.55 -2.33
N LEU A 37 1.91 15.04 -2.62
CA LEU A 37 2.15 14.04 -3.66
C LEU A 37 2.58 12.75 -2.98
N VAL A 38 2.02 11.64 -3.46
CA VAL A 38 2.36 10.32 -2.98
C VAL A 38 2.73 9.47 -4.19
N GLN A 39 3.84 8.75 -4.08
CA GLN A 39 4.17 7.70 -5.03
C GLN A 39 4.40 6.42 -4.25
N VAL A 40 3.72 5.35 -4.68
CA VAL A 40 3.91 4.00 -4.16
C VAL A 40 4.20 3.05 -5.32
N ASN A 41 5.24 2.24 -5.17
CA ASN A 41 5.65 1.23 -6.15
C ASN A 41 5.81 -0.10 -5.43
N GLU A 42 5.33 -1.17 -6.04
CA GLU A 42 5.52 -2.55 -5.57
C GLU A 42 5.93 -3.45 -6.72
N LYS A 43 6.67 -4.51 -6.38
CA LYS A 43 6.98 -5.63 -7.27
C LYS A 43 6.25 -6.87 -6.77
N GLY A 44 6.09 -7.85 -7.66
CA GLY A 44 5.43 -9.12 -7.40
C GLY A 44 4.05 -9.20 -8.05
N ALA A 45 3.72 -10.37 -8.57
CA ALA A 45 2.43 -10.67 -9.21
C ALA A 45 1.25 -10.64 -8.23
N ASN A 46 1.51 -10.80 -6.92
CA ASN A 46 0.51 -10.85 -5.86
C ASN A 46 0.65 -9.70 -4.85
N SER A 47 1.16 -8.54 -5.30
CA SER A 47 1.38 -7.38 -4.43
C SER A 47 0.05 -6.73 -3.97
N ARG A 48 0.10 -5.87 -2.95
CA ARG A 48 -1.09 -5.13 -2.48
C ARG A 48 -1.71 -4.26 -3.57
N LEU A 49 -0.88 -3.58 -4.36
CA LEU A 49 -1.30 -2.80 -5.50
C LEU A 49 -1.89 -3.70 -6.59
N GLN A 50 -1.38 -4.91 -6.84
CA GLN A 50 -2.05 -5.85 -7.75
C GLN A 50 -3.47 -6.15 -7.28
N ASN A 51 -3.63 -6.43 -5.98
CA ASN A 51 -4.94 -6.66 -5.37
C ASN A 51 -5.86 -5.44 -5.46
N LEU A 52 -5.33 -4.21 -5.40
CA LEU A 52 -6.11 -2.98 -5.63
C LEU A 52 -6.70 -2.93 -7.03
N PHE A 53 -5.93 -3.32 -8.06
CA PHE A 53 -6.44 -3.34 -9.43
C PHE A 53 -7.52 -4.41 -9.59
N ASP A 54 -7.32 -5.59 -9.04
CA ASP A 54 -8.31 -6.67 -9.13
C ASP A 54 -9.61 -6.28 -8.41
N HIS A 55 -9.49 -5.68 -7.23
CA HIS A 55 -10.62 -5.13 -6.48
C HIS A 55 -11.35 -4.02 -7.26
N ALA A 56 -10.60 -3.15 -7.92
CA ALA A 56 -11.16 -2.08 -8.75
C ALA A 56 -11.70 -2.56 -10.11
N GLY A 57 -11.56 -3.86 -10.45
CA GLY A 57 -11.89 -4.38 -11.79
C GLY A 57 -11.03 -3.79 -12.91
N ALA A 58 -9.86 -3.24 -12.57
CA ALA A 58 -8.96 -2.56 -13.50
C ALA A 58 -7.93 -3.52 -14.10
N LYS A 59 -7.80 -3.56 -15.43
CA LYS A 59 -6.88 -4.48 -16.10
C LYS A 59 -5.41 -4.03 -16.05
N ALA A 60 -5.12 -2.82 -16.54
CA ALA A 60 -3.73 -2.32 -16.64
C ALA A 60 -3.56 -0.91 -16.09
N GLU A 61 -4.63 -0.10 -16.13
CA GLU A 61 -4.64 1.26 -15.60
C GLU A 61 -5.81 1.47 -14.66
N LEU A 62 -5.57 2.22 -13.58
CA LEU A 62 -6.60 2.70 -12.67
C LEU A 62 -6.47 4.22 -12.56
N LYS A 63 -7.55 4.94 -12.85
CA LYS A 63 -7.61 6.41 -12.77
C LYS A 63 -8.82 6.78 -11.94
N LEU A 64 -8.60 7.45 -10.82
CA LEU A 64 -9.65 7.96 -9.94
C LEU A 64 -9.44 9.44 -9.72
N GLU A 65 -10.55 10.17 -9.67
CA GLU A 65 -10.60 11.59 -9.38
C GLU A 65 -11.85 11.83 -8.53
N ASN A 66 -11.76 12.69 -7.51
CA ASN A 66 -12.97 13.09 -6.80
C ASN A 66 -13.76 14.11 -7.64
N THR A 67 -15.04 14.33 -7.30
CA THR A 67 -15.93 15.24 -8.04
C THR A 67 -15.33 16.63 -8.28
N GLU A 68 -14.61 17.12 -7.27
CA GLU A 68 -14.04 18.47 -7.21
C GLU A 68 -12.65 18.57 -7.85
N LYS A 69 -12.08 17.44 -8.32
CA LYS A 69 -10.76 17.32 -8.95
C LYS A 69 -9.59 17.79 -8.07
N THR A 70 -9.82 17.87 -6.76
CA THR A 70 -8.81 18.20 -5.76
C THR A 70 -7.96 16.97 -5.42
N PHE A 71 -8.48 15.76 -5.64
CA PHE A 71 -7.76 14.51 -5.50
C PHE A 71 -7.72 13.74 -6.82
N ARG A 72 -6.55 13.21 -7.16
CA ARG A 72 -6.35 12.32 -8.30
C ARG A 72 -5.41 11.17 -7.96
N LEU A 73 -5.84 9.95 -8.24
CA LEU A 73 -5.01 8.74 -8.22
C LEU A 73 -4.83 8.23 -9.65
N ARG A 74 -3.58 7.96 -10.04
CA ARG A 74 -3.25 7.28 -11.29
C ARG A 74 -2.34 6.12 -11.00
N CYS A 75 -2.74 4.94 -11.45
CA CYS A 75 -1.94 3.74 -11.32
C CYS A 75 -1.77 3.04 -12.66
N ALA A 76 -0.65 2.34 -12.80
CA ALA A 76 -0.41 1.38 -13.87
C ALA A 76 0.15 0.08 -13.27
N ARG A 77 -0.18 -1.06 -13.89
CA ARG A 77 0.39 -2.36 -13.55
C ARG A 77 0.81 -3.14 -14.80
N ASN A 78 1.74 -4.06 -14.59
CA ASN A 78 2.00 -5.19 -15.47
C ASN A 78 1.98 -6.48 -14.63
N GLU A 79 2.42 -7.60 -15.20
CA GLU A 79 2.39 -8.91 -14.53
C GLU A 79 3.31 -8.99 -13.30
N GLU A 80 4.34 -8.14 -13.21
CA GLU A 80 5.41 -8.25 -12.21
C GLU A 80 5.50 -7.04 -11.27
N ALA A 81 4.80 -5.94 -11.55
CA ALA A 81 4.91 -4.70 -10.81
C ALA A 81 3.67 -3.82 -10.97
N ALA A 82 3.45 -2.98 -9.97
CA ALA A 82 2.42 -1.96 -9.99
C ALA A 82 2.94 -0.66 -9.36
N THR A 83 2.42 0.47 -9.84
CA THR A 83 2.78 1.81 -9.37
C THR A 83 1.55 2.67 -9.32
N CYS A 84 1.40 3.44 -8.24
CA CYS A 84 0.37 4.45 -8.06
C CYS A 84 0.99 5.80 -7.70
N THR A 85 0.46 6.86 -8.30
CA THR A 85 0.73 8.24 -7.94
C THR A 85 -0.57 8.91 -7.51
N ALA A 86 -0.61 9.45 -6.30
CA ALA A 86 -1.71 10.26 -5.81
C ALA A 86 -1.29 11.73 -5.70
N ARG A 87 -2.18 12.63 -6.10
CA ARG A 87 -2.03 14.07 -5.91
C ARG A 87 -3.24 14.58 -5.14
N PHE A 88 -2.96 15.27 -4.05
CA PHE A 88 -3.91 15.97 -3.20
C PHE A 88 -3.63 17.45 -3.36
N ASN A 89 -4.57 18.21 -3.89
CA ASN A 89 -4.56 19.66 -3.89
C ASN A 89 -5.56 20.14 -2.83
N GLU A 90 -5.24 21.23 -2.16
CA GLU A 90 -6.17 21.82 -1.20
C GLU A 90 -7.50 22.22 -1.87
N GLY A 91 -8.62 21.89 -1.24
CA GLY A 91 -9.95 22.29 -1.68
C GLY A 91 -11.05 21.30 -1.28
N PRO A 92 -12.30 21.52 -1.72
CA PRO A 92 -13.42 20.64 -1.42
C PRO A 92 -13.12 19.16 -1.74
N GLY A 93 -13.42 18.26 -0.82
CA GLY A 93 -13.18 16.82 -0.97
C GLY A 93 -11.73 16.35 -0.75
N THR A 94 -10.81 17.26 -0.38
CA THR A 94 -9.44 16.94 0.03
C THR A 94 -9.07 17.71 1.29
N MET A 95 -8.67 17.01 2.34
CA MET A 95 -8.16 17.62 3.57
C MET A 95 -6.63 17.56 3.54
N ILE A 96 -5.97 18.73 3.54
CA ILE A 96 -4.52 18.81 3.81
C ILE A 96 -4.34 19.19 5.27
N PHE A 97 -3.45 18.48 5.96
CA PHE A 97 -3.11 18.70 7.36
C PHE A 97 -1.59 18.72 7.51
N PRO A 98 -1.04 19.13 8.66
CA PRO A 98 0.40 19.16 8.85
C PRO A 98 1.03 17.82 8.46
N ARG A 99 1.85 17.85 7.40
CA ARG A 99 2.61 16.71 6.90
C ARG A 99 1.75 15.59 6.31
N GLY A 100 0.55 15.87 5.83
CA GLY A 100 -0.25 14.83 5.19
C GLY A 100 -1.49 15.33 4.48
N ALA A 101 -2.20 14.38 3.88
CA ALA A 101 -3.48 14.64 3.25
C ALA A 101 -4.39 13.41 3.32
N GLU A 102 -5.69 13.67 3.24
CA GLU A 102 -6.73 12.66 3.14
C GLU A 102 -7.74 13.09 2.07
N ALA A 103 -8.18 12.13 1.27
CA ALA A 103 -9.23 12.35 0.28
C ALA A 103 -9.98 11.07 -0.01
N SER A 104 -11.10 11.18 -0.72
CA SER A 104 -11.87 10.04 -1.17
C SER A 104 -12.41 10.28 -2.57
N ALA A 105 -12.59 9.20 -3.31
CA ALA A 105 -13.19 9.21 -4.64
C ALA A 105 -14.15 8.03 -4.80
N GLU A 106 -15.09 8.16 -5.71
CA GLU A 106 -15.94 7.05 -6.11
C GLU A 106 -15.12 6.02 -6.91
N LEU A 107 -15.42 4.75 -6.67
CA LEU A 107 -14.85 3.61 -7.38
C LEU A 107 -15.95 3.02 -8.26
N ALA A 108 -15.69 2.94 -9.57
CA ALA A 108 -16.69 2.44 -10.53
C ALA A 108 -17.09 0.97 -10.27
N ALA A 109 -16.22 0.18 -9.65
CA ALA A 109 -16.50 -1.18 -9.25
C ALA A 109 -17.18 -1.21 -7.88
N THR A 110 -18.38 -1.79 -7.84
CA THR A 110 -19.14 -2.05 -6.61
C THR A 110 -18.90 -3.47 -6.12
N THR A 111 -17.65 -3.86 -5.92
CA THR A 111 -17.37 -5.11 -5.23
C THR A 111 -17.92 -5.00 -3.79
N PRO A 112 -18.70 -6.00 -3.32
CA PRO A 112 -19.27 -5.96 -1.97
C PRO A 112 -18.21 -6.07 -0.88
N ASP A 113 -17.06 -6.64 -1.21
CA ASP A 113 -15.95 -6.83 -0.29
C ASP A 113 -15.25 -5.50 0.01
N SER A 114 -14.66 -5.39 1.21
CA SER A 114 -13.79 -4.27 1.57
C SER A 114 -12.32 -4.64 1.37
N LEU A 115 -11.51 -3.69 0.94
CA LEU A 115 -10.05 -3.82 0.85
C LEU A 115 -9.38 -2.77 1.71
N GLU A 116 -8.40 -3.17 2.52
CA GLU A 116 -7.54 -2.27 3.28
C GLU A 116 -6.07 -2.57 2.96
N LEU A 117 -5.33 -1.55 2.54
CA LEU A 117 -3.91 -1.64 2.22
C LEU A 117 -3.13 -0.61 3.04
N LEU A 118 -2.03 -1.07 3.64
CA LEU A 118 -1.13 -0.24 4.43
C LEU A 118 0.27 -0.31 3.85
N PHE A 119 0.88 0.86 3.64
CA PHE A 119 2.25 1.02 3.16
C PHE A 119 3.04 1.89 4.13
N ALA A 120 4.31 1.54 4.32
CA ALA A 120 5.24 2.33 5.11
C ALA A 120 6.62 2.33 4.43
N SER A 121 7.26 3.51 4.39
CA SER A 121 8.66 3.62 3.94
C SER A 121 9.62 3.41 5.11
N SER A 122 10.90 3.14 4.80
CA SER A 122 11.98 3.09 5.82
C SER A 122 12.16 4.41 6.57
N ASN A 123 11.83 5.53 5.93
CA ASN A 123 11.87 6.86 6.53
C ASN A 123 10.62 7.15 7.37
N GLY A 124 9.64 6.24 7.36
CA GLY A 124 8.42 6.27 8.16
C GLY A 124 7.26 7.07 7.57
N ASP A 125 7.37 7.55 6.33
CA ASP A 125 6.18 7.98 5.56
C ASP A 125 5.17 6.81 5.50
N LYS A 126 3.88 7.11 5.56
CA LYS A 126 2.78 6.14 5.57
C LYS A 126 1.74 6.45 4.50
N LEU A 127 1.12 5.41 3.98
CA LEU A 127 -0.05 5.49 3.10
C LEU A 127 -1.03 4.39 3.48
N SER A 128 -2.28 4.78 3.71
CA SER A 128 -3.41 3.88 3.90
C SER A 128 -4.39 4.05 2.75
N ILE A 129 -4.86 2.94 2.20
CA ILE A 129 -5.89 2.90 1.15
C ILE A 129 -7.00 1.98 1.64
N GLU A 130 -8.23 2.48 1.70
CA GLU A 130 -9.42 1.71 2.03
C GLU A 130 -10.41 1.79 0.86
N ALA A 131 -10.89 0.65 0.37
CA ALA A 131 -12.00 0.58 -0.59
C ALA A 131 -13.18 -0.14 0.04
N LYS A 132 -14.34 0.53 0.10
CA LYS A 132 -15.56 0.01 0.71
C LYS A 132 -16.79 0.70 0.13
N GLY A 133 -17.80 -0.09 -0.24
CA GLY A 133 -19.11 0.43 -0.66
C GLY A 133 -19.03 1.37 -1.87
N GLY A 134 -18.22 1.02 -2.89
CA GLY A 134 -18.05 1.83 -4.10
C GLY A 134 -17.26 3.13 -3.88
N ARG A 135 -16.54 3.27 -2.76
CA ARG A 135 -15.71 4.44 -2.46
C ARG A 135 -14.31 4.00 -2.07
N ILE A 136 -13.31 4.74 -2.54
CA ILE A 136 -11.92 4.61 -2.09
C ILE A 136 -11.57 5.82 -1.21
N SER A 137 -10.88 5.57 -0.10
CA SER A 137 -10.34 6.59 0.81
C SER A 137 -8.84 6.41 0.90
N LEU A 138 -8.09 7.49 0.75
CA LEU A 138 -6.62 7.48 0.89
C LEU A 138 -6.21 8.48 1.95
N ARG A 139 -5.28 8.05 2.81
CA ARG A 139 -4.63 8.90 3.80
C ARG A 139 -3.12 8.73 3.71
N ALA A 140 -2.41 9.84 3.56
CA ALA A 140 -0.96 9.85 3.42
C ALA A 140 -0.32 10.77 4.46
N GLU A 141 0.76 10.29 5.08
CA GLU A 141 1.45 10.98 6.16
C GLU A 141 2.96 10.95 5.94
N LYS A 142 3.60 12.11 6.07
CA LYS A 142 5.05 12.28 6.03
C LYS A 142 5.60 12.28 7.46
N ARG A 143 6.58 11.42 7.72
CA ARG A 143 7.32 11.41 9.00
C ARG A 143 8.36 12.51 9.02
#